data_AF-A0A8J4X5C7-F1
#
_entry.id   AF-A0A8J4X5C7-F1
#
_cell.length_a   1.000
_cell.length_b   1.000
_cell.length_c   1.000
_cell.angle_alpha   90.00
_cell.angle_beta   90.00
_cell.angle_gamma   90.00
#
_symmetry.space_group_name_H-M   'P 1'
#
loop_
_entity.id
_entity.type
_entity.pdbx_description
1 polymer ?
#
loop_
_entity_poly.entity_id
_entity_poly.type
_entity_poly.pdbx_seq_one_letter_code
_entity_poly.pdbx_strand_id
1 'polypeptide(L)'
;LEETILVQKPGGEHIINEYNRTKSLEDETRRKLVNILTADMTEKNGTSPPRQVKEKYARGIVALFPYLSDPFSKNGYEHYYDGESGTGYLAWRIKTIQRGLAKERRASFEGQGTSAEAGSGGPTVRRQSEFNPETTLSEDECKEAIAFMSHSSDEDAIKKKMKLTFDYRRNMILDPMQSSDVLTVFPRFKDIKGLIEQDFILMFGEGVSGKLLEKWTTAFKKKVIQQCKKLPSTSDLEELLLAAETSTGDSDECVNIGWDSDLSSIILLLHLIPPSAQGWKRPGKVSASQAEKHLVVFKK
;
A
#
# COMPACT_ATOMS: atom_id res chain seq x y z
N LEU A 1 -27.94 -29.70 -6.92
CA LEU A 1 -26.47 -29.89 -6.81
C LEU A 1 -26.34 -31.35 -6.48
N GLU A 2 -25.80 -32.13 -7.39
CA GLU A 2 -25.75 -33.57 -7.20
C GLU A 2 -24.56 -33.87 -6.28
N GLU A 3 -24.76 -34.81 -5.34
CA GLU A 3 -23.76 -35.31 -4.40
C GLU A 3 -22.44 -35.70 -5.11
N THR A 4 -22.53 -36.01 -6.40
CA THR A 4 -21.44 -36.27 -7.33
C THR A 4 -20.33 -35.21 -7.33
N ILE A 5 -20.61 -33.91 -7.10
CA ILE A 5 -19.55 -32.89 -7.10
C ILE A 5 -18.56 -33.09 -5.94
N LEU A 6 -19.08 -33.41 -4.75
CA LEU A 6 -18.24 -33.63 -3.57
C LEU A 6 -17.54 -34.97 -3.64
N VAL A 7 -18.21 -36.00 -4.15
CA VAL A 7 -17.58 -37.34 -4.30
C VAL A 7 -16.45 -37.32 -5.33
N GLN A 8 -16.53 -36.50 -6.38
CA GLN A 8 -15.52 -36.45 -7.45
C GLN A 8 -14.29 -35.60 -7.13
N LYS A 9 -14.33 -34.73 -6.11
CA LYS A 9 -13.26 -33.77 -5.83
C LYS A 9 -12.53 -34.13 -4.52
N PRO A 10 -11.19 -34.02 -4.48
CA PRO A 10 -10.40 -34.39 -3.31
C PRO A 10 -10.83 -33.59 -2.07
N GLY A 11 -11.07 -34.30 -0.96
CA GLY A 11 -11.53 -33.72 0.30
C GLY A 11 -13.05 -33.63 0.47
N GLY A 12 -13.84 -33.97 -0.54
CA GLY A 12 -15.31 -33.99 -0.41
C GLY A 12 -15.84 -35.14 0.45
N GLU A 13 -15.20 -36.31 0.41
CA GLU A 13 -15.54 -37.44 1.29
C GLU A 13 -15.42 -37.08 2.77
N HIS A 14 -14.39 -36.32 3.15
CA HIS A 14 -14.21 -35.86 4.53
C HIS A 14 -15.38 -34.97 4.98
N ILE A 15 -15.87 -34.08 4.11
CA ILE A 15 -17.01 -33.20 4.40
C ILE A 15 -18.27 -34.04 4.64
N ILE A 16 -18.53 -35.00 3.76
CA ILE A 16 -19.70 -35.88 3.85
C ILE A 16 -19.64 -36.72 5.13
N ASN A 17 -18.49 -37.32 5.43
CA ASN A 17 -18.30 -38.16 6.61
C ASN A 17 -18.43 -37.37 7.92
N GLU A 18 -17.84 -36.16 7.99
CA GLU A 18 -17.95 -35.30 9.16
C GLU A 18 -19.41 -34.92 9.41
N TYR A 19 -20.11 -34.47 8.36
CA TYR A 19 -21.52 -34.12 8.46
C TYR A 19 -22.40 -35.31 8.87
N ASN A 20 -22.16 -36.49 8.30
CA ASN A 20 -22.94 -37.68 8.65
C ASN A 20 -22.79 -38.06 10.12
N ARG A 21 -21.60 -37.82 10.70
CA ARG A 21 -21.30 -38.08 12.10
C ARG A 21 -21.87 -37.03 13.05
N THR A 22 -21.75 -35.74 12.75
CA THR A 22 -22.02 -34.65 13.71
C THR A 22 -23.26 -33.82 13.39
N LYS A 23 -23.83 -33.98 12.19
CA LYS A 23 -24.86 -33.09 11.60
C LYS A 23 -24.44 -31.62 11.56
N SER A 24 -23.14 -31.35 11.59
CA SER A 24 -22.54 -30.03 11.54
C SER A 24 -21.21 -30.10 10.79
N LEU A 25 -20.61 -28.94 10.54
CA LEU A 25 -19.26 -28.83 9.99
C LEU A 25 -18.44 -27.86 10.85
N GLU A 26 -17.21 -28.24 11.16
CA GLU A 26 -16.21 -27.34 11.72
C GLU A 26 -15.87 -26.23 10.72
N ASP A 27 -15.32 -25.12 11.21
CA ASP A 27 -15.00 -23.96 10.37
C ASP A 27 -14.08 -24.32 9.20
N GLU A 28 -13.05 -25.13 9.44
CA GLU A 28 -12.12 -25.56 8.41
C GLU A 28 -12.84 -26.37 7.32
N THR A 29 -13.71 -27.30 7.71
CA THR A 29 -14.46 -28.15 6.78
C THR A 29 -15.52 -27.36 6.01
N ARG A 30 -16.20 -26.40 6.66
CA ARG A 30 -17.12 -25.47 5.99
C ARG A 30 -16.40 -24.63 4.92
N ARG A 31 -15.17 -24.18 5.20
CA ARG A 31 -14.34 -23.47 4.22
C ARG A 31 -13.92 -24.37 3.05
N LYS A 32 -13.55 -25.64 3.32
CA LYS A 32 -13.25 -26.62 2.27
C LYS A 32 -14.44 -26.87 1.36
N LEU A 33 -15.64 -27.02 1.92
CA LEU A 33 -16.90 -27.14 1.17
C LEU A 33 -17.11 -25.96 0.22
N VAL A 34 -17.04 -24.73 0.72
CA VAL A 34 -17.19 -23.52 -0.10
C VAL A 34 -16.12 -23.45 -1.20
N ASN A 35 -14.88 -23.84 -0.90
CA ASN A 35 -13.79 -23.85 -1.87
C ASN A 35 -14.02 -24.85 -3.01
N ILE A 36 -14.37 -26.10 -2.70
CA ILE A 36 -14.63 -27.15 -3.70
C ILE A 36 -15.77 -26.73 -4.63
N LEU A 37 -16.88 -26.28 -4.03
CA LEU A 37 -18.05 -25.86 -4.79
C LEU A 37 -17.79 -24.62 -5.64
N THR A 38 -17.03 -23.66 -5.13
CA THR A 38 -16.66 -22.47 -5.90
C THR A 38 -15.73 -22.82 -7.06
N ALA A 39 -14.77 -23.73 -6.84
CA ALA A 39 -13.86 -24.17 -7.89
C ALA A 39 -14.63 -24.83 -9.04
N ASP A 40 -15.52 -25.79 -8.74
CA ASP A 40 -16.39 -26.44 -9.74
C ASP A 40 -17.29 -25.42 -10.47
N MET A 41 -17.86 -24.47 -9.72
CA MET A 41 -18.69 -23.41 -10.29
C MET A 41 -17.91 -22.55 -11.29
N THR A 42 -16.67 -22.15 -10.94
CA THR A 42 -15.83 -21.33 -11.81
C THR A 42 -15.23 -22.09 -12.99
N GLU A 43 -15.00 -23.40 -12.82
CA GLU A 43 -14.55 -24.30 -13.90
C GLU A 43 -15.62 -24.41 -14.98
N LYS A 44 -16.89 -24.54 -14.61
CA LYS A 44 -18.02 -24.72 -15.54
C LYS A 44 -18.57 -23.41 -16.13
N ASN A 45 -18.48 -22.30 -15.41
CA ASN A 45 -19.17 -21.05 -15.76
C ASN A 45 -18.22 -19.84 -15.92
N GLY A 46 -16.91 -20.08 -15.89
CA GLY A 46 -15.91 -19.04 -15.85
C GLY A 46 -15.86 -18.29 -14.52
N THR A 47 -15.00 -17.29 -14.43
CA THR A 47 -14.69 -16.59 -13.17
C THR A 47 -15.81 -15.66 -12.70
N SER A 48 -16.86 -15.43 -13.49
CA SER A 48 -18.02 -14.61 -13.12
C SER A 48 -19.33 -15.37 -13.37
N PRO A 49 -19.64 -16.39 -12.55
CA PRO A 49 -20.87 -17.17 -12.69
C PRO A 49 -22.12 -16.27 -12.62
N PRO A 50 -23.18 -16.53 -13.40
CA PRO A 50 -24.44 -15.80 -13.30
C PRO A 50 -25.12 -15.96 -11.93
N ARG A 51 -25.98 -15.00 -11.56
CA ARG A 51 -26.76 -15.02 -10.31
C ARG A 51 -27.51 -16.35 -10.11
N GLN A 52 -28.22 -16.81 -11.13
CA GLN A 52 -29.01 -18.05 -11.09
C GLN A 52 -28.14 -19.29 -10.78
N VAL A 53 -26.90 -19.31 -11.27
CA VAL A 53 -25.94 -20.39 -11.00
C VAL A 53 -25.52 -20.34 -9.52
N LYS A 54 -25.18 -19.17 -8.98
CA LYS A 54 -24.81 -19.04 -7.57
C LYS A 54 -25.95 -19.46 -6.63
N GLU A 55 -27.19 -19.07 -6.94
CA GLU A 55 -28.38 -19.50 -6.20
C GLU A 55 -28.62 -21.02 -6.31
N LYS A 56 -28.36 -21.64 -7.47
CA LYS A 56 -28.45 -23.09 -7.63
C LYS A 56 -27.45 -23.82 -6.73
N TYR A 57 -26.25 -23.29 -6.56
CA TYR A 57 -25.24 -23.89 -5.68
C TYR A 57 -25.58 -23.70 -4.21
N ALA A 58 -26.01 -22.50 -3.80
CA ALA A 58 -26.42 -22.24 -2.42
C ALA A 58 -27.60 -23.12 -1.99
N ARG A 59 -28.63 -23.24 -2.84
CA ARG A 59 -29.74 -24.19 -2.63
C ARG A 59 -29.27 -25.63 -2.55
N GLY A 60 -28.27 -25.98 -3.36
CA GLY A 60 -27.65 -27.30 -3.34
C GLY A 60 -27.00 -27.67 -2.02
N ILE A 61 -26.33 -26.71 -1.39
CA ILE A 61 -25.66 -26.93 -0.09
C ILE A 61 -26.69 -27.29 0.97
N VAL A 62 -27.77 -26.51 1.10
CA VAL A 62 -28.80 -26.78 2.12
C VAL A 62 -29.64 -28.02 1.81
N ALA A 63 -29.76 -28.41 0.53
CA ALA A 63 -30.40 -29.66 0.15
C ALA A 63 -29.57 -30.89 0.55
N LEU A 64 -28.24 -30.83 0.41
CA LEU A 64 -27.33 -31.91 0.81
C LEU A 64 -27.05 -31.91 2.32
N PHE A 65 -27.05 -30.73 2.92
CA PHE A 65 -26.75 -30.52 4.34
C PHE A 65 -27.87 -29.72 5.04
N PRO A 66 -29.06 -30.30 5.27
CA PRO A 66 -30.22 -29.57 5.82
C PRO A 66 -29.95 -28.84 7.14
N TYR A 67 -29.17 -29.45 8.04
CA TYR A 67 -28.77 -28.85 9.32
C TYR A 67 -27.80 -27.66 9.22
N LEU A 68 -27.27 -27.36 8.03
CA LEU A 68 -26.50 -26.15 7.77
C LEU A 68 -27.35 -25.00 7.20
N SER A 69 -28.66 -25.22 7.05
CA SER A 69 -29.61 -24.18 6.67
C SER A 69 -29.76 -23.15 7.80
N ASP A 70 -29.83 -21.87 7.45
CA ASP A 70 -30.07 -20.80 8.42
C ASP A 70 -31.58 -20.66 8.69
N PRO A 71 -32.07 -21.00 9.90
CA PRO A 71 -33.49 -20.97 10.22
C PRO A 71 -34.08 -19.54 10.28
N PHE A 72 -33.23 -18.51 10.30
CA PHE A 72 -33.65 -17.10 10.36
C PHE A 72 -33.68 -16.44 8.98
N SER A 73 -33.17 -17.12 7.95
CA SER A 73 -33.19 -16.64 6.57
C SER A 73 -34.45 -17.11 5.82
N LYS A 74 -34.86 -16.35 4.81
CA LYS A 74 -36.11 -16.60 4.07
C LYS A 74 -36.14 -17.99 3.41
N ASN A 75 -35.02 -18.45 2.87
CA ASN A 75 -34.93 -19.72 2.17
C ASN A 75 -33.87 -20.67 2.74
N GLY A 76 -33.14 -20.29 3.79
CA GLY A 76 -32.16 -21.13 4.45
C GLY A 76 -30.73 -21.04 3.90
N TYR A 77 -30.54 -20.52 2.69
CA TYR A 77 -29.27 -20.60 1.95
C TYR A 77 -28.59 -19.24 1.73
N GLU A 78 -29.22 -18.14 2.14
CA GLU A 78 -28.81 -16.77 1.86
C GLU A 78 -27.39 -16.47 2.37
N HIS A 79 -26.97 -17.10 3.47
CA HIS A 79 -25.61 -16.96 4.00
C HIS A 79 -24.53 -17.58 3.08
N TYR A 80 -24.88 -18.56 2.24
CA TYR A 80 -24.00 -19.06 1.17
C TYR A 80 -24.06 -18.17 -0.07
N TYR A 81 -25.26 -17.76 -0.49
CA TYR A 81 -25.45 -16.72 -1.50
C TYR A 81 -26.84 -16.10 -1.40
N ASP A 82 -26.88 -14.78 -1.22
CA ASP A 82 -28.09 -13.99 -1.31
C ASP A 82 -28.15 -13.31 -2.69
N GLY A 83 -29.21 -13.62 -3.44
CA GLY A 83 -29.43 -13.08 -4.78
C GLY A 83 -29.86 -11.61 -4.79
N GLU A 84 -30.43 -11.09 -3.69
CA GLU A 84 -30.85 -9.69 -3.59
C GLU A 84 -29.66 -8.78 -3.30
N SER A 85 -28.87 -9.08 -2.26
CA SER A 85 -27.67 -8.29 -1.92
C SER A 85 -26.42 -8.66 -2.74
N GLY A 86 -26.39 -9.83 -3.39
CA GLY A 86 -25.21 -10.36 -4.07
C GLY A 86 -24.09 -10.79 -3.11
N THR A 87 -24.40 -11.03 -1.84
CA THR A 87 -23.44 -11.38 -0.78
C THR A 87 -23.49 -12.87 -0.41
N GLY A 88 -22.66 -13.30 0.54
CA GLY A 88 -22.57 -14.70 1.00
C GLY A 88 -21.20 -15.35 0.76
N TYR A 89 -20.98 -16.53 1.36
CA TYR A 89 -19.69 -17.21 1.32
C TYR A 89 -19.22 -17.57 -0.08
N LEU A 90 -20.12 -18.02 -0.96
CA LEU A 90 -19.79 -18.33 -2.36
C LEU A 90 -19.40 -17.05 -3.12
N ALA A 91 -20.14 -15.95 -2.94
CA ALA A 91 -19.82 -14.66 -3.54
C ALA A 91 -18.45 -14.14 -3.08
N TRP A 92 -18.17 -14.23 -1.78
CA TRP A 92 -16.89 -13.82 -1.21
C TRP A 92 -15.72 -14.65 -1.78
N ARG A 93 -15.90 -15.97 -1.90
CA ARG A 93 -14.85 -16.84 -2.43
C ARG A 93 -14.58 -16.58 -3.92
N ILE A 94 -15.62 -16.42 -4.74
CA ILE A 94 -15.51 -16.06 -6.16
C ILE A 94 -14.74 -14.74 -6.31
N LYS A 95 -15.09 -13.72 -5.52
CA LYS A 95 -14.40 -12.42 -5.53
C LYS A 95 -12.91 -12.57 -5.19
N THR A 96 -12.58 -13.47 -4.28
CA THR A 96 -11.18 -13.75 -3.89
C THR A 96 -10.41 -14.41 -5.03
N ILE A 97 -11.01 -15.37 -5.73
CA ILE A 97 -10.41 -16.01 -6.92
C ILE A 97 -10.19 -14.98 -8.03
N GLN A 98 -11.17 -14.13 -8.31
CA GLN A 98 -11.06 -13.05 -9.30
C GLN A 98 -9.91 -12.08 -8.96
N ARG A 99 -9.73 -11.72 -7.69
CA ARG A 99 -8.62 -10.88 -7.21
C ARG A 99 -7.26 -11.56 -7.39
N GLY A 100 -7.17 -12.86 -7.10
CA GLY A 100 -5.97 -13.66 -7.33
C GLY A 100 -5.57 -13.68 -8.81
N LEU A 101 -6.51 -13.98 -9.70
CA LEU A 101 -6.28 -14.00 -11.15
C LEU A 101 -5.98 -12.62 -11.73
N ALA A 102 -6.53 -11.54 -11.16
CA ALA A 102 -6.13 -10.19 -11.54
C ALA A 102 -4.69 -9.87 -11.13
N LYS A 103 -4.24 -10.37 -9.98
CA LYS A 103 -2.85 -10.24 -9.51
C LYS A 103 -1.89 -11.06 -10.38
N GLU A 104 -2.24 -12.29 -10.72
CA GLU A 104 -1.45 -13.15 -11.61
C GLU A 104 -1.39 -12.59 -13.04
N ARG A 105 -2.51 -12.09 -13.57
CA ARG A 105 -2.49 -11.38 -14.86
C ARG A 105 -1.59 -10.16 -14.83
N ARG A 106 -1.63 -9.35 -13.77
CA ARG A 106 -0.71 -8.22 -13.61
C ARG A 106 0.76 -8.67 -13.59
N ALA A 107 1.07 -9.77 -12.90
CA ALA A 107 2.41 -10.33 -12.87
C ALA A 107 2.86 -10.91 -14.23
N SER A 108 1.95 -11.48 -15.03
CA SER A 108 2.27 -11.97 -16.38
C SER A 108 2.42 -10.85 -17.41
N PHE A 109 1.69 -9.73 -17.25
CA PHE A 109 1.84 -8.54 -18.11
C PHE A 109 3.08 -7.69 -17.77
N GLU A 110 3.67 -7.85 -16.58
CA GLU A 110 4.98 -7.24 -16.24
C GLU A 110 6.16 -7.85 -17.04
N GLY A 111 5.95 -8.96 -17.78
CA GLY A 111 6.94 -9.58 -18.66
C GLY A 111 6.99 -9.07 -20.09
N GLN A 112 6.05 -8.23 -20.54
CA GLN A 112 6.03 -7.70 -21.91
C GLN A 112 5.51 -6.27 -21.92
N GLY A 113 6.39 -5.35 -22.28
CA GLY A 113 6.22 -3.90 -22.09
C GLY A 113 4.94 -3.31 -22.68
N THR A 114 4.37 -2.35 -21.96
CA THR A 114 4.22 -0.95 -22.39
C THR A 114 3.40 -0.21 -21.32
N SER A 115 3.79 1.04 -21.06
CA SER A 115 3.26 1.93 -20.04
C SER A 115 1.74 2.12 -20.11
N ALA A 116 1.05 1.82 -19.01
CA ALA A 116 -0.19 2.50 -18.64
C ALA A 116 -0.37 2.42 -17.12
N GLU A 117 -0.38 3.59 -16.49
CA GLU A 117 -0.59 3.81 -15.06
C GLU A 117 -1.90 3.17 -14.57
N ALA A 118 -1.80 2.23 -13.63
CA ALA A 118 -2.82 2.02 -12.60
C ALA A 118 -2.30 1.10 -11.47
N GLY A 119 -1.76 1.69 -10.41
CA GLY A 119 -2.03 1.19 -9.06
C GLY A 119 -0.98 0.32 -8.35
N SER A 120 0.31 0.38 -8.69
CA SER A 120 1.37 0.04 -7.72
C SER A 120 2.12 1.31 -7.31
N GLY A 121 1.53 2.07 -6.39
CA GLY A 121 2.18 3.23 -5.77
C GLY A 121 2.67 2.83 -4.39
N GLY A 122 3.94 2.42 -4.27
CA GLY A 122 4.58 2.10 -3.00
C GLY A 122 6.02 2.60 -2.96
N PRO A 123 6.63 2.75 -1.77
CA PRO A 123 8.02 3.18 -1.65
C PRO A 123 9.01 2.17 -2.27
N THR A 124 8.64 0.89 -2.35
CA THR A 124 9.44 -0.18 -2.95
C THR A 124 9.18 -0.40 -4.44
N VAL A 125 8.30 0.39 -5.06
CA VAL A 125 7.99 0.23 -6.48
C VAL A 125 9.12 0.78 -7.33
N ARG A 126 9.65 -0.07 -8.21
CA ARG A 126 10.67 0.30 -9.18
C ARG A 126 10.05 1.18 -10.26
N ARG A 127 10.20 2.49 -10.10
CA ARG A 127 9.88 3.49 -11.15
C ARG A 127 10.96 3.49 -12.22
N GLN A 128 10.61 3.72 -13.49
CA GLN A 128 11.63 4.06 -14.48
C GLN A 128 12.09 5.49 -14.20
N SER A 129 13.40 5.72 -14.26
CA SER A 129 13.98 7.05 -14.10
C SER A 129 13.84 7.82 -15.41
N GLU A 130 13.49 9.10 -15.36
CA GLU A 130 13.57 9.97 -16.55
C GLU A 130 15.03 10.31 -16.90
N PHE A 131 15.92 10.25 -15.92
CA PHE A 131 17.35 10.37 -16.16
C PHE A 131 17.91 9.14 -16.90
N ASN A 132 18.48 9.39 -18.08
CA ASN A 132 19.31 8.45 -18.82
C ASN A 132 20.75 9.00 -18.82
N PRO A 133 21.68 8.46 -18.01
CA PRO A 133 23.04 8.96 -17.99
C PRO A 133 23.71 8.71 -19.34
N GLU A 134 24.43 9.72 -19.85
CA GLU A 134 25.28 9.57 -21.05
C GLU A 134 26.39 8.52 -20.86
N THR A 135 26.73 8.19 -19.61
CA THR A 135 27.75 7.20 -19.26
C THR A 135 27.28 6.41 -18.04
N THR A 136 27.00 5.12 -18.23
CA THR A 136 26.76 4.21 -17.10
C THR A 136 28.10 3.84 -16.49
N LEU A 137 28.29 4.15 -15.20
CA LEU A 137 29.49 3.76 -14.48
C LEU A 137 29.42 2.27 -14.12
N SER A 138 30.55 1.59 -14.23
CA SER A 138 30.73 0.28 -13.59
C SER A 138 30.69 0.40 -12.06
N GLU A 139 30.53 -0.73 -11.37
CA GLU A 139 30.54 -0.74 -9.90
C GLU A 139 31.85 -0.21 -9.31
N ASP A 140 32.98 -0.49 -9.95
CA ASP A 140 34.29 -0.05 -9.46
C ASP A 140 34.48 1.46 -9.64
N GLU A 141 34.02 2.03 -10.75
CA GLU A 141 33.99 3.48 -10.95
C GLU A 141 33.02 4.17 -9.99
N CYS A 142 31.90 3.52 -9.62
CA CYS A 142 31.01 4.02 -8.58
C CYS A 142 31.70 4.04 -7.21
N LYS A 143 32.42 2.99 -6.84
CA LYS A 143 33.20 2.93 -5.59
C LYS A 143 34.29 4.01 -5.57
N GLU A 144 34.98 4.23 -6.67
CA GLU A 144 35.98 5.31 -6.80
C GLU A 144 35.33 6.69 -6.64
N ALA A 145 34.18 6.93 -7.29
CA ALA A 145 33.41 8.17 -7.13
C ALA A 145 32.99 8.41 -5.68
N ILE A 146 32.53 7.36 -4.99
CA ILE A 146 32.17 7.43 -3.55
C ILE A 146 33.39 7.75 -2.70
N ALA A 147 34.52 7.08 -2.92
CA ALA A 147 35.77 7.33 -2.21
C ALA A 147 36.27 8.77 -2.42
N PHE A 148 36.20 9.28 -3.65
CA PHE A 148 36.50 10.68 -3.96
C PHE A 148 35.61 11.64 -3.17
N MET A 149 34.28 11.42 -3.19
CA MET A 149 33.32 12.27 -2.49
C MET A 149 33.51 12.27 -0.97
N SER A 150 34.04 11.21 -0.37
CA SER A 150 34.34 11.18 1.07
C SER A 150 35.49 12.10 1.49
N HIS A 151 36.39 12.45 0.56
CA HIS A 151 37.60 13.24 0.86
C HIS A 151 37.61 14.62 0.20
N SER A 152 36.66 14.92 -0.69
CA SER A 152 36.55 16.22 -1.35
C SER A 152 35.78 17.25 -0.49
N SER A 153 36.16 18.52 -0.56
CA SER A 153 35.38 19.64 -0.02
C SER A 153 34.66 20.46 -1.11
N ASP A 154 34.87 20.12 -2.38
CA ASP A 154 34.25 20.79 -3.52
C ASP A 154 32.81 20.30 -3.72
N GLU A 155 31.85 21.11 -3.29
CA GLU A 155 30.41 20.79 -3.37
C GLU A 155 29.93 20.53 -4.80
N ASP A 156 30.44 21.25 -5.80
CA ASP A 156 30.00 21.11 -7.19
C ASP A 156 30.53 19.81 -7.78
N ALA A 157 31.81 19.47 -7.51
CA ALA A 157 32.36 18.18 -7.88
C ALA A 157 31.61 17.02 -7.20
N ILE A 158 31.22 17.19 -5.94
CA ILE A 158 30.45 16.17 -5.21
C ILE A 158 29.05 16.04 -5.79
N LYS A 159 28.32 17.13 -6.06
CA LYS A 159 27.01 17.08 -6.72
C LYS A 159 27.10 16.37 -8.06
N LYS A 160 28.12 16.67 -8.87
CA LYS A 160 28.37 16.00 -10.16
C LYS A 160 28.59 14.49 -9.99
N LYS A 161 29.44 14.08 -9.04
CA LYS A 161 29.67 12.65 -8.73
C LYS A 161 28.41 11.98 -8.17
N MET A 162 27.63 12.67 -7.34
CA MET A 162 26.34 12.20 -6.83
C MET A 162 25.32 11.93 -7.95
N LYS A 163 25.32 12.74 -9.03
CA LYS A 163 24.49 12.49 -10.24
C LYS A 163 24.95 11.23 -10.95
N LEU A 164 26.25 11.05 -11.14
CA LEU A 164 26.82 9.89 -11.85
C LEU A 164 26.56 8.57 -11.11
N THR A 165 26.54 8.58 -9.78
CA THR A 165 26.27 7.37 -8.97
C THR A 165 24.79 7.14 -8.68
N PHE A 166 23.88 7.85 -9.35
CA PHE A 166 22.44 7.80 -9.07
C PHE A 166 21.88 6.38 -9.19
N ASP A 167 22.15 5.67 -10.29
CA ASP A 167 21.61 4.32 -10.51
C ASP A 167 22.15 3.31 -9.51
N TYR A 168 23.44 3.37 -9.19
CA TYR A 168 24.07 2.52 -8.16
C TYR A 168 23.36 2.70 -6.81
N ARG A 169 23.19 3.95 -6.37
CA ARG A 169 22.49 4.28 -5.13
C ARG A 169 21.03 3.84 -5.18
N ARG A 170 20.35 4.02 -6.31
CA ARG A 170 18.96 3.65 -6.48
C ARG A 170 18.75 2.14 -6.37
N ASN A 171 19.63 1.34 -6.98
CA ASN A 171 19.60 -0.11 -6.85
C ASN A 171 19.81 -0.54 -5.39
N MET A 172 20.73 0.11 -4.68
CA MET A 172 20.98 -0.11 -3.26
C MET A 172 19.76 0.22 -2.37
N ILE A 173 19.02 1.30 -2.66
CA ILE A 173 17.78 1.67 -1.94
C ILE A 173 16.68 0.61 -2.13
N LEU A 174 16.61 0.03 -3.33
CA LEU A 174 15.61 -0.99 -3.66
C LEU A 174 15.99 -2.39 -3.19
N ASP A 175 17.25 -2.62 -2.83
CA ASP A 175 17.72 -3.88 -2.25
C ASP A 175 17.37 -3.94 -0.75
N PRO A 176 16.50 -4.88 -0.33
CA PRO A 176 16.13 -5.03 1.08
C PRO A 176 17.31 -5.29 2.01
N MET A 177 18.39 -5.90 1.51
CA MET A 177 19.58 -6.22 2.30
C MET A 177 20.55 -5.03 2.47
N GLN A 178 20.53 -4.07 1.54
CA GLN A 178 21.47 -2.94 1.52
C GLN A 178 20.84 -1.60 1.83
N SER A 179 19.51 -1.49 1.74
CA SER A 179 18.78 -0.21 1.89
C SER A 179 19.09 0.54 3.19
N SER A 180 19.38 -0.17 4.28
CA SER A 180 19.78 0.44 5.57
C SER A 180 21.12 1.16 5.53
N ASP A 181 22.01 0.80 4.61
CA ASP A 181 23.39 1.28 4.58
C ASP A 181 23.56 2.51 3.70
N VAL A 182 22.51 2.99 3.03
CA VAL A 182 22.61 4.03 1.99
C VAL A 182 23.22 5.34 2.52
N LEU A 183 22.85 5.75 3.73
CA LEU A 183 23.40 6.95 4.38
C LEU A 183 24.78 6.73 4.99
N THR A 184 25.24 5.47 5.05
CA THR A 184 26.60 5.10 5.44
C THR A 184 27.52 5.14 4.22
N VAL A 185 27.06 4.60 3.08
CA VAL A 185 27.79 4.60 1.80
C VAL A 185 27.81 5.99 1.15
N PHE A 186 26.72 6.74 1.26
CA PHE A 186 26.61 8.12 0.76
C PHE A 186 26.45 9.10 1.93
N PRO A 187 27.50 9.35 2.73
CA PRO A 187 27.41 10.21 3.91
C PRO A 187 27.12 11.67 3.53
N ARG A 188 27.42 12.08 2.28
CA ARG A 188 27.27 13.47 1.81
C ARG A 188 25.84 14.00 1.82
N PHE A 189 24.83 13.12 1.86
CA PHE A 189 23.44 13.53 2.09
C PHE A 189 23.23 14.25 3.43
N LYS A 190 24.12 14.03 4.40
CA LYS A 190 23.97 14.56 5.75
C LYS A 190 24.51 15.99 5.89
N ASP A 191 25.38 16.44 5.00
CA ASP A 191 26.08 17.73 5.08
C ASP A 191 25.88 18.62 3.85
N ILE A 192 25.64 18.06 2.66
CA ILE A 192 25.42 18.85 1.44
C ILE A 192 23.94 19.00 1.15
N LYS A 193 23.48 20.25 1.10
CA LYS A 193 22.09 20.60 0.78
C LYS A 193 21.78 20.35 -0.69
N GLY A 194 20.53 20.00 -0.97
CA GLY A 194 20.00 19.84 -2.34
C GLY A 194 20.27 18.48 -2.99
N LEU A 195 21.02 17.56 -2.36
CA LEU A 195 21.27 16.23 -2.93
C LEU A 195 20.00 15.36 -3.02
N ILE A 196 19.09 15.48 -2.06
CA ILE A 196 17.80 14.77 -2.09
C ILE A 196 16.94 15.30 -3.24
N GLU A 197 16.88 16.62 -3.40
CA GLU A 197 16.15 17.28 -4.49
C GLU A 197 16.74 16.92 -5.85
N GLN A 198 18.07 16.88 -5.95
CA GLN A 198 18.76 16.41 -7.14
C GLN A 198 18.32 14.99 -7.53
N ASP A 199 18.33 14.04 -6.61
CA ASP A 199 17.90 12.66 -6.87
C ASP A 199 16.41 12.58 -7.25
N PHE A 200 15.58 13.42 -6.62
CA PHE A 200 14.18 13.53 -6.95
C PHE A 200 13.97 14.02 -8.39
N ILE A 201 14.72 15.05 -8.81
CA ILE A 201 14.72 15.57 -10.19
C ILE A 201 15.22 14.51 -11.18
N LEU A 202 16.29 13.78 -10.86
CA LEU A 202 16.79 12.71 -11.74
C LEU A 202 15.74 11.60 -11.94
N MET A 203 14.99 11.29 -10.88
CA MET A 203 13.96 10.25 -10.93
C MET A 203 12.69 10.68 -11.69
N PHE A 204 12.23 11.92 -11.51
CA PHE A 204 10.91 12.37 -11.97
C PHE A 204 10.94 13.50 -13.00
N GLY A 205 12.11 14.04 -13.33
CA GLY A 205 12.29 15.19 -14.20
C GLY A 205 11.99 16.54 -13.54
N GLU A 206 12.56 17.61 -14.09
CA GLU A 206 12.35 18.99 -13.63
C GLU A 206 10.87 19.41 -13.73
N GLY A 207 10.17 18.93 -14.75
CA GLY A 207 8.76 19.26 -14.96
C GLY A 207 7.82 18.68 -13.91
N VAL A 208 8.22 17.65 -13.17
CA VAL A 208 7.40 17.05 -12.09
C VAL A 208 7.89 17.51 -10.72
N SER A 209 9.20 17.68 -10.54
CA SER A 209 9.81 17.93 -9.23
C SER A 209 9.24 19.15 -8.50
N GLY A 210 8.98 20.24 -9.23
CA GLY A 210 8.45 21.49 -8.68
C GLY A 210 6.94 21.52 -8.44
N LYS A 211 6.18 20.61 -9.07
CA LYS A 211 4.70 20.70 -9.12
C LYS A 211 4.02 20.68 -7.76
N LEU A 212 4.58 19.94 -6.79
CA LEU A 212 4.01 19.88 -5.45
C LEU A 212 4.11 21.25 -4.78
N LEU A 213 5.29 21.87 -4.81
CA LEU A 213 5.55 23.17 -4.18
C LEU A 213 4.74 24.28 -4.86
N GLU A 214 4.68 24.29 -6.20
CA GLU A 214 3.85 25.23 -6.98
C GLU A 214 2.37 25.19 -6.57
N LYS A 215 1.85 23.99 -6.31
CA LYS A 215 0.44 23.77 -5.96
C LYS A 215 0.20 23.74 -4.46
N TRP A 216 1.24 23.76 -3.63
CA TRP A 216 1.11 23.56 -2.19
C TRP A 216 0.26 24.67 -1.57
N THR A 217 0.71 25.91 -1.73
CA THR A 217 0.06 27.10 -1.17
C THR A 217 -1.33 27.33 -1.75
N THR A 218 -1.49 27.12 -3.06
CA THR A 218 -2.72 27.46 -3.80
C THR A 218 -3.80 26.37 -3.75
N ALA A 219 -3.44 25.09 -3.75
CA ALA A 219 -4.39 24.00 -3.94
C ALA A 219 -4.46 23.01 -2.77
N PHE A 220 -3.40 22.83 -1.99
CA PHE A 220 -3.30 21.76 -0.99
C PHE A 220 -3.36 22.26 0.46
N LYS A 221 -2.53 23.23 0.85
CA LYS A 221 -2.37 23.71 2.23
C LYS A 221 -3.70 24.00 2.91
N LYS A 222 -4.55 24.82 2.30
CA LYS A 222 -5.89 25.15 2.83
C LYS A 222 -6.77 23.92 3.00
N LYS A 223 -6.71 22.95 2.10
CA LYS A 223 -7.49 21.71 2.19
C LYS A 223 -6.98 20.82 3.32
N VAL A 224 -5.67 20.70 3.50
CA VAL A 224 -5.06 19.91 4.58
C VAL A 224 -5.52 20.46 5.93
N ILE A 225 -5.40 21.77 6.14
CA ILE A 225 -5.86 22.45 7.36
C ILE A 225 -7.35 22.18 7.60
N GLN A 226 -8.19 22.34 6.58
CA GLN A 226 -9.63 22.10 6.68
C GLN A 226 -9.99 20.64 7.04
N GLN A 227 -9.23 19.66 6.56
CA GLN A 227 -9.47 18.26 6.93
C GLN A 227 -9.00 17.98 8.36
N CYS A 228 -7.86 18.53 8.76
CA CYS A 228 -7.33 18.35 10.11
C CYS A 228 -8.25 18.95 11.19
N LYS A 229 -8.93 20.07 10.90
CA LYS A 229 -9.96 20.66 11.79
C LYS A 229 -11.15 19.74 12.08
N LYS A 230 -11.34 18.66 11.32
CA LYS A 230 -12.41 17.67 11.54
C LYS A 230 -11.99 16.52 12.44
N LEU A 231 -10.69 16.41 12.75
CA LEU A 231 -10.17 15.36 13.62
C LEU A 231 -10.48 15.68 15.09
N PRO A 232 -10.48 14.68 15.98
CA PRO A 232 -10.54 14.91 17.41
C PRO A 232 -9.40 15.82 17.87
N SER A 233 -9.73 16.83 18.67
CA SER A 233 -8.75 17.82 19.14
C SER A 233 -7.76 17.21 20.12
N THR A 234 -6.48 17.57 19.94
CA THR A 234 -5.37 17.24 20.83
C THR A 234 -4.42 18.45 20.87
N SER A 235 -3.73 18.70 21.99
CA SER A 235 -2.81 19.84 22.13
C SER A 235 -1.84 19.97 20.94
N ASP A 236 -1.13 18.90 20.60
CA ASP A 236 -0.18 18.86 19.48
C ASP A 236 -0.82 19.25 18.14
N LEU A 237 -2.06 18.82 17.89
CA LEU A 237 -2.79 19.13 16.66
C LEU A 237 -3.25 20.60 16.63
N GLU A 238 -3.69 21.13 17.76
CA GLU A 238 -4.10 22.54 17.88
C GLU A 238 -2.92 23.48 17.68
N GLU A 239 -1.76 23.16 18.25
CA GLU A 239 -0.52 23.90 18.05
C GLU A 239 -0.10 23.94 16.58
N LEU A 240 -0.10 22.78 15.90
CA LEU A 240 0.21 22.70 14.47
C LEU A 240 -0.80 23.42 13.58
N LEU A 241 -2.10 23.37 13.93
CA LEU A 241 -3.14 24.10 13.20
C LEU A 241 -2.95 25.61 13.35
N LEU A 242 -2.62 26.09 14.56
CA LEU A 242 -2.35 27.50 14.80
C LEU A 242 -1.13 27.97 13.99
N ALA A 243 -0.01 27.24 14.06
CA ALA A 243 1.19 27.55 13.31
C ALA A 243 0.99 27.48 11.79
N ALA A 244 0.17 26.55 11.29
CA ALA A 244 -0.17 26.46 9.88
C ALA A 244 -1.08 27.61 9.37
N GLU A 245 -1.80 28.29 10.27
CA GLU A 245 -2.72 29.40 9.93
C GLU A 245 -2.10 30.78 10.14
N THR A 246 -1.05 30.91 10.96
CA THR A 246 -0.32 32.17 11.10
C THR A 246 0.42 32.49 9.79
N SER A 247 -0.03 33.56 9.12
CA SER A 247 0.69 34.11 7.97
C SER A 247 1.93 34.84 8.48
N THR A 248 3.09 34.61 7.87
CA THR A 248 4.37 35.30 8.15
C THR A 248 4.36 36.80 7.77
N GLY A 249 3.21 37.47 7.93
CA GLY A 249 2.94 38.80 7.39
C GLY A 249 2.92 39.94 8.40
N ASP A 250 2.54 39.73 9.67
CA ASP A 250 2.34 40.85 10.61
C ASP A 250 2.49 40.41 12.07
N SER A 251 3.74 40.31 12.56
CA SER A 251 4.12 40.68 13.93
C SER A 251 5.60 40.34 14.17
N ASP A 252 6.40 41.35 14.50
CA ASP A 252 7.78 41.24 15.01
C ASP A 252 7.87 40.61 16.42
N GLU A 253 6.78 39.98 16.88
CA GLU A 253 6.68 39.25 18.14
C GLU A 253 5.97 37.90 17.91
N CYS A 254 6.42 37.12 16.92
CA CYS A 254 5.97 35.73 16.85
C CYS A 254 6.73 34.93 17.92
N VAL A 255 6.04 34.65 19.01
CA VAL A 255 6.40 33.61 19.98
C VAL A 255 6.93 32.41 19.21
N ASN A 256 8.07 31.87 19.66
CA ASN A 256 8.81 30.76 19.08
C ASN A 256 8.00 29.44 19.12
N ILE A 257 6.85 29.43 18.45
CA ILE A 257 6.00 28.28 18.21
C ILE A 257 6.67 27.58 17.04
N GLY A 258 7.21 26.39 17.30
CA GLY A 258 8.00 25.63 16.36
C GLY A 258 7.33 25.49 15.00
N TRP A 259 8.18 25.51 13.97
CA TRP A 259 7.87 25.36 12.54
C TRP A 259 7.19 26.57 11.88
N ASP A 260 7.64 26.89 10.66
CA ASP A 260 6.93 27.87 9.84
C ASP A 260 5.57 27.32 9.37
N SER A 261 4.76 28.21 8.80
CA SER A 261 3.41 27.91 8.38
C SER A 261 3.33 26.80 7.32
N ASP A 262 4.31 26.69 6.43
CA ASP A 262 4.32 25.67 5.38
C ASP A 262 4.72 24.32 5.93
N LEU A 263 5.78 24.26 6.74
CA LEU A 263 6.24 23.04 7.37
C LEU A 263 5.21 22.49 8.36
N SER A 264 4.58 23.36 9.16
CA SER A 264 3.46 22.98 10.03
C SER A 264 2.33 22.34 9.23
N SER A 265 1.98 22.93 8.09
CA SER A 265 0.94 22.39 7.22
C SER A 265 1.31 21.05 6.55
N ILE A 266 2.60 20.79 6.33
CA ILE A 266 3.11 19.50 5.85
C ILE A 266 3.03 18.46 6.97
N ILE A 267 3.43 18.80 8.20
CA ILE A 267 3.37 17.90 9.36
C ILE A 267 1.92 17.49 9.66
N LEU A 268 0.95 18.38 9.45
CA LEU A 268 -0.48 18.06 9.55
C LEU A 268 -0.91 16.86 8.69
N LEU A 269 -0.23 16.57 7.57
CA LEU A 269 -0.52 15.37 6.76
C LEU A 269 -0.38 14.08 7.58
N LEU A 270 0.52 14.01 8.56
CA LEU A 270 0.70 12.83 9.43
C LEU A 270 -0.58 12.47 10.18
N HIS A 271 -1.35 13.48 10.60
CA HIS A 271 -2.60 13.31 11.31
C HIS A 271 -3.74 12.81 10.40
N LEU A 272 -3.60 12.98 9.08
CA LEU A 272 -4.54 12.49 8.08
C LEU A 272 -4.22 11.07 7.58
N ILE A 273 -3.04 10.53 7.90
CA ILE A 273 -2.69 9.16 7.51
C ILE A 273 -3.48 8.18 8.39
N PRO A 274 -4.28 7.28 7.82
CA PRO A 274 -4.99 6.29 8.62
C PRO A 274 -3.98 5.38 9.34
N PRO A 275 -4.27 4.97 10.60
CA PRO A 275 -3.41 4.02 11.29
C PRO A 275 -3.24 2.76 10.43
N SER A 276 -2.00 2.28 10.32
CA SER A 276 -1.67 1.14 9.45
C SER A 276 -2.60 -0.06 9.73
N ALA A 277 -3.03 -0.75 8.67
CA ALA A 277 -3.93 -1.90 8.73
C ALA A 277 -3.25 -3.18 9.29
N GLN A 278 -2.31 -3.04 10.22
CA GLN A 278 -1.82 -4.16 10.99
C GLN A 278 -2.89 -4.48 12.03
N GLY A 279 -3.60 -5.58 11.81
CA GLY A 279 -4.78 -5.98 12.58
C GLY A 279 -4.58 -5.98 14.10
N TRP A 280 -5.70 -6.11 14.82
CA TRP A 280 -5.93 -5.94 16.26
C TRP A 280 -4.89 -6.49 17.28
N LYS A 281 -3.83 -7.20 16.86
CA LYS A 281 -2.89 -7.92 17.73
C LYS A 281 -1.48 -7.32 17.85
N ARG A 282 -1.21 -6.10 17.37
CA ARG A 282 0.10 -5.45 17.60
C ARG A 282 -0.07 -4.00 18.09
N PRO A 283 0.27 -3.69 19.36
CA PRO A 283 0.27 -2.34 19.88
C PRO A 283 1.60 -1.69 19.45
N GLY A 284 1.67 -1.25 18.20
CA GLY A 284 2.83 -0.57 17.63
C GLY A 284 2.43 0.69 16.86
N LYS A 285 1.37 1.38 17.30
CA LYS A 285 0.96 2.64 16.66
C LYS A 285 1.89 3.75 17.12
N VAL A 286 2.87 4.09 16.27
CA VAL A 286 3.56 5.38 16.36
C VAL A 286 2.49 6.46 16.18
N SER A 287 2.30 7.34 17.17
CA SER A 287 1.38 8.47 17.05
C SER A 287 1.90 9.49 16.04
N ALA A 288 1.05 10.39 15.55
CA ALA A 288 1.49 11.47 14.65
C ALA A 288 2.64 12.29 15.29
N SER A 289 2.53 12.63 16.58
CA SER A 289 3.57 13.35 17.33
C SER A 289 4.87 12.52 17.53
N GLN A 290 4.77 11.19 17.60
CA GLN A 290 5.97 10.34 17.61
C GLN A 290 6.60 10.26 16.21
N ALA A 291 5.78 10.22 15.16
CA ALA A 291 6.25 10.17 13.77
C ALA A 291 6.95 11.48 13.36
N GLU A 292 6.46 12.63 13.84
CA GLU A 292 7.10 13.94 13.64
C GLU A 292 8.58 13.91 14.06
N LYS A 293 8.89 13.32 15.23
CA LYS A 293 10.27 13.19 15.75
C LYS A 293 11.19 12.31 14.88
N HIS A 294 10.61 11.46 14.03
CA HIS A 294 11.36 10.65 13.08
C HIS A 294 11.55 11.34 11.72
N LEU A 295 10.67 12.30 11.37
CA LEU A 295 10.77 13.04 10.12
C LEU A 295 11.80 14.16 10.18
N VAL A 296 11.93 14.81 11.34
CA VAL A 296 12.87 15.93 11.51
C VAL A 296 13.86 15.59 12.61
N VAL A 297 15.09 15.26 12.20
CA VAL A 297 16.20 15.03 13.12
C VAL A 297 17.13 16.23 13.04
N PHE A 298 17.16 17.01 14.13
CA PHE A 298 18.17 18.06 14.28
C PHE A 298 19.54 17.40 14.46
N LYS A 299 20.48 17.73 13.59
CA LYS A 299 21.89 17.53 13.91
C LYS A 299 22.27 18.51 15.00
N LYS A 300 22.76 17.99 16.12
CA LYS A 300 23.54 18.78 17.08
C LYS A 300 24.89 19.14 16.46
#